data_AF-A0A0N4WWM6-F1
#
_entry.id   AF-A0A0N4WWM6-F1
#
_cell.length_a   1.000
_cell.length_b   1.000
_cell.length_c   1.000
_cell.angle_alpha   90.00
_cell.angle_beta   90.00
_cell.angle_gamma   90.00
#
_symmetry.space_group_name_H-M   'P 1'
#
loop_
_entity.id
_entity.type
_entity.pdbx_description
1 polymer ?
#
loop_
_entity_poly.entity_id
_entity_poly.type
_entity_poly.pdbx_seq_one_letter_code
_entity_poly.pdbx_strand_id
1 'polypeptide(L)'
;MKFLILISLMVIASTSADTVHVDELEDYVTSRDDKNELKRLDDDDYMIRSDKQRRLEEILARQPPNVQQQYRQAVQLDQAREEQKRQVWFQRMQQQGLSDYASQLLAIDDDMSISEADAKQRKQQLKRQLFIANPMAAFNGLDYDDDLGD
;
A
#
# COMPACT_ATOMS: atom_id res chain seq x y z
N MET A 1 32.20 -26.38 -15.75
CA MET A 1 32.17 -24.92 -16.02
C MET A 1 31.01 -24.34 -15.23
N LYS A 2 31.28 -23.30 -14.44
CA LYS A 2 30.42 -22.78 -13.37
C LYS A 2 29.17 -22.13 -13.94
N PHE A 3 27.99 -22.55 -13.47
CA PHE A 3 26.72 -21.88 -13.74
C PHE A 3 26.69 -20.53 -13.02
N LEU A 4 26.61 -19.45 -13.79
CA LEU A 4 26.31 -18.11 -13.30
C LEU A 4 24.81 -18.04 -13.02
N ILE A 5 24.42 -18.16 -11.74
CA ILE A 5 23.07 -17.81 -11.31
C ILE A 5 23.03 -16.29 -11.14
N LEU A 6 22.48 -15.62 -12.15
CA LEU A 6 22.08 -14.22 -12.09
C LEU A 6 20.83 -14.14 -11.19
N ILE A 7 21.02 -13.80 -9.92
CA ILE A 7 19.93 -13.38 -9.05
C ILE A 7 19.55 -11.97 -9.52
N SER A 8 18.50 -11.88 -10.33
CA SER A 8 17.88 -10.62 -10.70
C SER A 8 17.22 -10.02 -9.46
N LEU A 9 17.85 -9.02 -8.85
CA LEU A 9 17.16 -8.09 -7.95
C LEU A 9 16.19 -7.28 -8.80
N MET A 10 14.96 -7.76 -8.91
CA MET A 10 13.84 -6.97 -9.41
C MET A 10 13.44 -6.07 -8.24
N VAL A 11 13.88 -4.81 -8.29
CA VAL A 11 13.35 -3.77 -7.40
C VAL A 11 11.89 -3.59 -7.80
N ILE A 12 10.99 -4.16 -7.01
CA ILE A 12 9.55 -3.93 -7.17
C ILE A 12 9.36 -2.45 -6.82
N ALA A 13 9.04 -1.63 -7.81
CA ALA A 13 8.60 -0.27 -7.57
C ALA A 13 7.32 -0.38 -6.73
N SER A 14 7.37 0.14 -5.50
CA SER A 14 6.24 0.16 -4.59
C SER A 14 5.15 1.03 -5.18
N THR A 15 4.00 0.44 -5.53
CA THR A 15 2.79 1.19 -5.86
C THR A 15 1.66 0.72 -4.96
N SER A 16 1.13 1.67 -4.17
CA SER A 16 -0.27 1.83 -3.76
C SER A 16 -0.92 1.07 -2.58
N ALA A 17 -1.87 1.83 -2.00
CA ALA A 17 -3.06 1.56 -1.16
C ALA A 17 -2.86 0.88 0.18
N ASP A 18 -2.07 -0.18 0.23
CA ASP A 18 -1.49 -0.68 1.47
C ASP A 18 0.00 -0.82 1.20
N THR A 19 0.78 0.17 1.64
CA THR A 19 2.16 0.34 1.16
C THR A 19 3.05 -0.87 1.47
N VAL A 20 2.58 -1.78 2.34
CA VAL A 20 3.19 -3.04 2.68
C VAL A 20 2.14 -4.16 2.64
N HIS A 21 2.26 -5.02 1.63
CA HIS A 21 1.38 -6.16 1.34
C HIS A 21 1.52 -7.33 2.35
N VAL A 22 1.13 -7.12 3.62
CA VAL A 22 1.29 -8.15 4.68
C VAL A 22 0.29 -9.30 4.50
N ASP A 23 -0.96 -8.97 4.20
CA ASP A 23 -2.08 -9.91 4.06
C ASP A 23 -1.81 -10.97 2.97
N GLU A 24 -1.23 -10.55 1.85
CA GLU A 24 -0.92 -11.43 0.73
C GLU A 24 0.09 -12.52 1.12
N LEU A 25 0.93 -12.30 2.14
CA LEU A 25 1.79 -13.35 2.68
C LEU A 25 1.08 -14.20 3.72
N GLU A 26 0.25 -13.61 4.58
CA GLU A 26 -0.47 -14.31 5.65
C GLU A 26 -1.34 -15.46 5.12
N ASP A 27 -1.92 -15.29 3.93
CA ASP A 27 -2.74 -16.28 3.25
C ASP A 27 -2.00 -17.58 2.92
N TYR A 28 -0.70 -17.51 2.63
CA TYR A 28 0.09 -18.66 2.16
C TYR A 28 0.98 -19.28 3.23
N VAL A 29 1.30 -18.54 4.29
CA VAL A 29 2.13 -19.05 5.39
C VAL A 29 1.37 -20.15 6.15
N THR A 30 2.08 -21.17 6.63
CA THR A 30 1.47 -22.26 7.42
C THR A 30 2.03 -22.36 8.84
N SER A 31 3.23 -21.80 9.05
CA SER A 31 3.84 -21.68 10.37
C SER A 31 3.00 -20.76 11.24
N ARG A 32 2.57 -21.25 12.40
CA ARG A 32 1.78 -20.47 13.36
C ARG A 32 2.57 -19.26 13.87
N ASP A 33 3.86 -19.42 14.08
CA ASP A 33 4.71 -18.35 14.61
C ASP A 33 4.85 -17.22 13.59
N ASP A 34 5.08 -17.55 12.32
CA ASP A 34 5.16 -16.56 11.23
C ASP A 34 3.80 -15.87 11.00
N LYS A 35 2.68 -16.61 11.03
CA LYS A 35 1.34 -15.98 10.95
C LYS A 35 1.10 -14.98 12.07
N ASN A 36 1.44 -15.33 13.31
CA ASN A 36 1.29 -14.40 14.42
C ASN A 36 2.23 -13.19 14.31
N GLU A 37 3.39 -13.34 13.66
CA GLU A 37 4.29 -12.24 13.38
C GLU A 37 3.73 -11.31 12.29
N LEU A 38 3.20 -11.87 11.20
CA LEU A 38 2.54 -11.12 10.13
C LEU A 38 1.33 -10.35 10.66
N LYS A 39 0.44 -10.98 11.40
CA LYS A 39 -0.70 -10.29 12.00
C LYS A 39 -0.31 -9.11 12.89
N ARG A 40 0.73 -9.28 13.71
CA ARG A 40 1.24 -8.17 14.54
C ARG A 40 1.89 -7.07 13.72
N LEU A 41 2.47 -7.42 12.58
CA LEU A 41 3.09 -6.49 11.66
C LEU A 41 2.03 -5.67 10.91
N ASP A 42 0.95 -6.33 10.51
CA ASP A 42 -0.25 -5.72 9.92
C ASP A 42 -0.88 -4.72 10.91
N ASP A 43 -1.27 -5.19 12.10
CA ASP A 43 -1.91 -4.41 13.18
C ASP A 43 -1.09 -3.21 13.70
N ASP A 44 0.22 -3.13 13.40
CA ASP A 44 1.09 -2.04 13.88
C ASP A 44 1.00 -0.81 12.95
N ASP A 45 0.00 0.03 13.21
CA ASP A 45 -0.23 1.31 12.52
C ASP A 45 0.88 2.35 12.75
N TYR A 46 1.73 2.17 13.77
CA TYR A 46 2.74 3.16 14.19
C TYR A 46 4.14 2.83 13.69
N MET A 47 4.37 1.62 13.16
CA MET A 47 5.61 1.28 12.51
C MET A 47 5.77 2.08 11.21
N ILE A 48 6.97 2.61 10.98
CA ILE A 48 7.31 3.21 9.69
C ILE A 48 7.16 2.16 8.59
N ARG A 49 6.48 2.49 7.50
CA ARG A 49 6.16 1.56 6.41
C ARG A 49 7.41 0.88 5.82
N SER A 50 8.52 1.59 5.65
CA SER A 50 9.79 0.99 5.22
C SER A 50 10.37 -0.02 6.21
N ASP A 51 10.23 0.19 7.52
CA ASP A 51 10.60 -0.81 8.52
C ASP A 51 9.63 -2.00 8.51
N LYS A 52 8.33 -1.74 8.30
CA LYS A 52 7.30 -2.77 8.15
C LYS A 52 7.61 -3.69 6.95
N GLN A 53 7.92 -3.09 5.80
CA GLN A 53 8.35 -3.79 4.58
C GLN A 53 9.60 -4.65 4.83
N ARG A 54 10.61 -4.11 5.50
CA ARG A 54 11.82 -4.87 5.81
C ARG A 54 11.52 -6.10 6.67
N ARG A 55 10.67 -5.98 7.68
CA ARG A 55 10.25 -7.14 8.51
C ARG A 55 9.45 -8.16 7.70
N LEU A 56 8.56 -7.70 6.82
CA LEU A 56 7.83 -8.59 5.91
C LEU A 56 8.80 -9.40 5.04
N GLU A 57 9.83 -8.75 4.48
CA GLU A 57 10.88 -9.41 3.68
C GLU A 57 11.68 -10.44 4.50
N GLU A 58 11.97 -10.15 5.76
CA GLU A 58 12.61 -11.10 6.69
C GLU A 58 11.74 -12.35 6.91
N ILE A 59 10.42 -12.19 7.09
CA ILE A 59 9.47 -13.30 7.23
C ILE A 59 9.37 -14.10 5.91
N LEU A 60 9.26 -13.40 4.79
CA LEU A 60 9.17 -13.99 3.44
C LEU A 60 10.39 -14.83 3.11
N ALA A 61 11.59 -14.38 3.48
CA ALA A 61 12.84 -15.09 3.23
C ALA A 61 12.92 -16.45 3.95
N ARG A 62 12.20 -16.62 5.07
CA ARG A 62 12.09 -17.90 5.79
C ARG A 62 11.12 -18.88 5.12
N GLN A 63 10.25 -18.40 4.22
CA GLN A 63 9.23 -19.22 3.60
C GLN A 63 9.79 -20.12 2.48
N PRO A 64 9.16 -21.28 2.23
CA PRO A 64 9.51 -22.14 1.09
C PRO A 64 9.41 -21.40 -0.26
N PRO A 65 10.20 -21.79 -1.28
CA PRO A 65 10.22 -21.10 -2.58
C PRO A 65 8.86 -20.96 -3.26
N ASN A 66 7.97 -21.94 -3.10
CA ASN A 66 6.62 -21.89 -3.67
C ASN A 66 5.77 -20.79 -3.02
N VAL A 67 5.85 -20.63 -1.70
CA VAL A 67 5.14 -19.56 -0.96
C VAL A 67 5.65 -18.20 -1.40
N GLN A 68 6.96 -18.04 -1.51
CA GLN A 68 7.55 -16.79 -2.01
C GLN A 68 7.08 -16.44 -3.42
N GLN A 69 6.91 -17.45 -4.28
CA GLN A 69 6.39 -17.24 -5.63
C GLN A 69 4.91 -16.85 -5.62
N GLN A 70 4.09 -17.51 -4.80
CA GLN A 70 2.66 -17.20 -4.65
C GLN A 70 2.47 -15.77 -4.14
N TYR A 71 3.22 -15.38 -3.11
CA TYR A 71 3.24 -14.02 -2.60
C TYR A 71 3.53 -12.98 -3.70
N ARG A 72 4.62 -13.16 -4.47
CA ARG A 72 4.96 -12.23 -5.56
C ARG A 72 3.85 -12.11 -6.62
N GLN A 73 3.15 -13.21 -6.91
CA GLN A 73 2.04 -13.20 -7.86
C GLN A 73 0.81 -12.48 -7.29
N ALA A 74 0.52 -12.69 -6.00
CA ALA A 74 -0.56 -11.99 -5.31
C ALA A 74 -0.32 -10.47 -5.27
N VAL A 75 0.87 -10.05 -4.85
CA VAL A 75 1.27 -8.62 -4.83
C VAL A 75 1.17 -8.00 -6.22
N GLN A 76 1.65 -8.66 -7.27
CA GLN A 76 1.55 -8.12 -8.63
C GLN A 76 0.10 -7.94 -9.09
N LEU A 77 -0.78 -8.88 -8.73
CA LEU A 77 -2.19 -8.81 -9.07
C LEU A 77 -2.89 -7.68 -8.32
N ASP A 78 -2.58 -7.53 -7.03
CA ASP A 78 -3.16 -6.50 -6.19
C ASP A 78 -2.72 -5.10 -6.64
N GLN A 79 -1.41 -4.89 -6.83
CA GLN A 79 -0.85 -3.64 -7.38
C GLN A 79 -1.48 -3.25 -8.71
N ALA A 80 -1.73 -4.22 -9.61
CA ALA A 80 -2.37 -3.93 -10.89
C ALA A 80 -3.82 -3.47 -10.73
N ARG A 81 -4.55 -4.01 -9.75
CA ARG A 81 -5.93 -3.61 -9.44
C ARG A 81 -5.94 -2.23 -8.81
N GLU A 82 -5.09 -2.00 -7.81
CA GLU A 82 -5.02 -0.73 -7.10
C GLU A 82 -4.56 0.40 -8.01
N GLU A 83 -3.58 0.18 -8.89
CA GLU A 83 -3.19 1.17 -9.91
C GLU A 83 -4.36 1.51 -10.86
N GLN A 84 -5.17 0.51 -11.26
CA GLN A 84 -6.35 0.77 -12.09
C GLN A 84 -7.39 1.63 -11.34
N LYS A 85 -7.68 1.29 -10.07
CA LYS A 85 -8.62 2.06 -9.25
C LYS A 85 -8.12 3.48 -9.01
N ARG A 86 -6.83 3.64 -8.69
CA ARG A 86 -6.11 4.91 -8.55
C ARG A 86 -6.25 5.79 -9.80
N GLN A 87 -6.06 5.23 -10.99
CA GLN A 87 -6.22 5.98 -12.23
C GLN A 87 -7.66 6.48 -12.42
N VAL A 88 -8.66 5.62 -12.18
CA VAL A 88 -10.08 5.99 -12.31
C VAL A 88 -10.46 7.07 -11.30
N TRP A 89 -10.05 6.90 -10.04
CA TRP A 89 -10.28 7.89 -8.99
C TRP A 89 -9.59 9.22 -9.32
N PHE A 90 -8.32 9.20 -9.73
CA PHE A 90 -7.58 10.41 -10.06
C PHE A 90 -8.22 11.17 -11.24
N GLN A 91 -8.68 10.46 -12.28
CA GLN A 91 -9.42 11.08 -13.39
C GLN A 91 -10.73 11.73 -12.92
N ARG A 92 -11.48 11.07 -12.02
CA ARG A 92 -12.69 11.64 -11.41
C ARG A 92 -12.37 12.93 -10.65
N MET A 93 -11.29 12.94 -9.87
CA MET A 93 -10.85 14.12 -9.11
C MET A 93 -10.42 15.26 -10.04
N GLN A 94 -9.72 14.96 -11.13
CA GLN A 94 -9.40 15.97 -12.15
C GLN A 94 -10.65 16.61 -12.75
N GLN A 95 -11.67 15.82 -13.09
CA GLN A 95 -12.93 16.34 -13.64
C GLN A 95 -13.66 17.26 -12.65
N GLN A 96 -13.45 17.09 -11.35
CA GLN A 96 -13.99 17.94 -10.30
C GLN A 96 -13.09 19.16 -10.00
N GLY A 97 -11.97 19.33 -10.70
CA GLY A 97 -11.00 20.40 -10.43
C GLY A 97 -10.17 20.18 -9.16
N LEU A 98 -10.08 18.94 -8.68
CA LEU A 98 -9.40 18.54 -7.44
C LEU A 98 -8.08 17.80 -7.72
N SER A 99 -7.43 18.05 -8.85
CA SER A 99 -6.17 17.40 -9.24
C SER A 99 -5.09 17.53 -8.17
N ASP A 100 -4.92 18.73 -7.62
CA ASP A 100 -3.83 19.04 -6.68
C ASP A 100 -4.05 18.35 -5.33
N TYR A 101 -5.30 18.25 -4.89
CA TYR A 101 -5.67 17.49 -3.70
C TYR A 101 -5.41 16.00 -3.92
N ALA A 102 -5.83 15.48 -5.08
CA ALA A 102 -5.64 14.07 -5.41
C ALA A 102 -4.15 13.69 -5.49
N SER A 103 -3.31 14.52 -6.10
CA SER A 103 -1.86 14.30 -6.14
C SER A 103 -1.22 14.32 -4.75
N GLN A 104 -1.68 15.19 -3.84
CA GLN A 104 -1.16 15.24 -2.47
C GLN A 104 -1.56 14.01 -1.65
N LEU A 105 -2.79 13.49 -1.82
CA LEU A 105 -3.20 12.24 -1.20
C LEU A 105 -2.31 11.07 -1.66
N LEU A 106 -2.11 10.92 -2.98
CA LEU A 106 -1.25 9.86 -3.51
C LEU A 106 0.19 9.97 -3.01
N ALA A 107 0.72 11.19 -2.88
CA ALA A 107 2.04 11.40 -2.30
C ALA A 107 2.14 10.97 -0.83
N ILE A 108 1.06 11.07 -0.05
CA ILE A 108 0.99 10.57 1.32
C ILE A 108 0.91 9.04 1.33
N ASP A 109 0.15 8.44 0.40
CA ASP A 109 0.02 6.98 0.28
C ASP A 109 1.32 6.30 -0.10
N ASP A 110 2.08 6.92 -1.00
CA ASP A 110 3.34 6.37 -1.50
C ASP A 110 4.56 6.71 -0.59
N ASP A 111 4.35 7.49 0.49
CA ASP A 111 5.41 7.86 1.44
C ASP A 111 5.76 6.69 2.38
N MET A 112 6.84 5.98 2.04
CA MET A 112 7.41 4.87 2.83
C MET A 112 8.15 5.32 4.10
N SER A 113 8.34 6.62 4.29
CA SER A 113 9.07 7.19 5.44
C SER A 113 8.19 7.51 6.65
N ILE A 114 6.88 7.28 6.53
CA ILE A 114 5.90 7.51 7.60
C ILE A 114 5.19 6.23 7.99
N SER A 115 4.52 6.28 9.13
CA SER A 115 3.62 5.23 9.59
C SER A 115 2.22 5.38 8.98
N GLU A 116 1.38 4.36 9.09
CA GLU A 116 -0.02 4.43 8.64
C GLU A 116 -0.82 5.44 9.48
N ALA A 117 -0.57 5.47 10.80
CA ALA A 117 -1.15 6.47 11.69
C ALA A 117 -0.81 7.91 11.25
N ASP A 118 0.44 8.17 10.87
CA ASP A 118 0.87 9.48 10.38
C ASP A 118 0.24 9.82 9.03
N ALA A 119 0.19 8.86 8.12
CA ALA A 119 -0.45 9.03 6.81
C ALA A 119 -1.93 9.39 6.98
N LYS A 120 -2.67 8.64 7.81
CA LYS A 120 -4.07 8.91 8.15
C LYS A 120 -4.26 10.32 8.72
N GLN A 121 -3.38 10.76 9.62
CA GLN A 121 -3.43 12.12 10.14
C GLN A 121 -3.19 13.17 9.05
N ARG A 122 -2.21 12.98 8.18
CA ARG A 122 -1.91 13.89 7.05
C ARG A 122 -3.06 13.96 6.06
N LYS A 123 -3.66 12.82 5.68
CA LYS A 123 -4.86 12.75 4.83
C LYS A 123 -6.02 13.55 5.44
N GLN A 124 -6.29 13.36 6.73
CA GLN A 124 -7.34 14.12 7.42
C GLN A 124 -7.06 15.62 7.48
N GLN A 125 -5.81 16.03 7.69
CA GLN A 125 -5.43 17.44 7.64
C GLN A 125 -5.67 18.04 6.27
N LEU A 126 -5.26 17.34 5.21
CA LEU A 126 -5.45 17.74 3.83
C LEU A 126 -6.94 17.88 3.49
N LYS A 127 -7.77 16.91 3.90
CA LYS A 127 -9.23 16.96 3.75
C LYS A 127 -9.84 18.18 4.45
N ARG A 128 -9.41 18.49 5.68
CA ARG A 128 -9.86 19.69 6.41
C ARG A 128 -9.47 20.98 5.70
N GLN A 129 -8.25 21.07 5.16
CA GLN A 129 -7.79 22.25 4.41
C GLN A 129 -8.64 22.45 3.15
N LEU A 130 -8.93 21.38 2.42
CA LEU A 130 -9.81 21.42 1.25
C LEU A 130 -11.22 21.92 1.64
N PHE A 131 -11.77 21.42 2.74
CA PHE A 131 -13.09 21.86 3.24
C PHE A 131 -13.13 23.34 3.58
N ILE A 132 -12.10 23.86 4.28
CA ILE A 132 -12.00 25.28 4.63
C ILE A 132 -11.90 26.14 3.36
N ALA A 133 -11.15 25.69 2.35
CA ALA A 133 -11.00 26.40 1.10
C ALA A 133 -12.28 26.38 0.24
N ASN A 134 -13.06 25.29 0.29
CA ASN A 134 -14.23 25.07 -0.54
C ASN A 134 -15.42 24.48 0.27
N PRO A 135 -16.07 25.28 1.14
CA PRO A 135 -17.09 24.78 2.07
C PRO A 135 -18.38 24.29 1.39
N MET A 136 -18.59 24.61 0.11
CA MET A 136 -19.79 24.25 -0.68
C MET A 136 -19.55 23.06 -1.63
N ALA A 137 -18.33 22.52 -1.69
CA ALA A 137 -18.07 21.33 -2.51
C ALA A 137 -18.85 20.12 -1.97
N ALA A 138 -19.39 19.28 -2.84
CA ALA A 138 -19.93 17.99 -2.42
C ALA A 138 -18.74 17.03 -2.21
N PHE A 139 -18.57 16.52 -0.99
CA PHE A 139 -17.40 15.71 -0.59
C PHE A 139 -17.56 14.19 -0.88
N ASN A 140 -18.50 13.82 -1.74
CA ASN A 140 -18.74 12.40 -2.08
C ASN A 140 -17.59 11.86 -2.95
N GLY A 141 -16.93 10.78 -2.50
CA GLY A 141 -15.86 10.09 -3.25
C GLY A 141 -14.47 10.75 -3.15
N LEU A 142 -14.22 11.55 -2.11
CA LEU A 142 -12.91 12.19 -1.89
C LEU A 142 -11.89 11.31 -1.19
N ASP A 143 -12.37 10.31 -0.46
CA ASP A 143 -11.51 9.32 0.17
C ASP A 143 -11.32 8.21 -0.86
N TYR A 144 -10.06 7.95 -1.22
CA TYR A 144 -9.70 6.86 -2.12
C TYR A 144 -10.28 5.53 -1.60
N ASP A 145 -10.21 5.33 -0.28
CA ASP A 145 -10.60 4.12 0.44
C ASP A 145 -12.13 3.87 0.45
N ASP A 146 -12.96 4.93 0.37
CA ASP A 146 -14.44 4.81 0.40
C ASP A 146 -15.03 4.31 -0.93
N ASP A 147 -14.32 4.52 -2.05
CA ASP A 147 -14.73 4.03 -3.38
C ASP A 147 -14.28 2.56 -3.62
N LEU A 148 -13.57 1.95 -2.66
CA LEU A 148 -12.99 0.60 -2.80
C LEU A 148 -13.93 -0.56 -2.42
N GLY A 149 -15.14 -0.27 -1.93
CA GLY A 149 -16.22 -1.22 -1.59
C GLY A 149 -15.85 -2.71 -1.51
N ASP A 150 -15.75 -3.23 -0.28
CA ASP A 150 -15.72 -4.68 0.05
C ASP A 150 -16.64 -5.54 -0.83
#